data_AF-A0A2Z3GJ94-F1
#
_entry.id   AF-A0A2Z3GJ94-F1
#
_cell.length_a   1.000
_cell.length_b   1.000
_cell.length_c   1.000
_cell.angle_alpha   90.00
_cell.angle_beta   90.00
_cell.angle_gamma   90.00
#
_symmetry.space_group_name_H-M   'P 1'
#
loop_
_entity.id
_entity.type
_entity.pdbx_description
1 polymer ?
#
loop_
_entity_poly.entity_id
_entity_poly.type
_entity_poly.pdbx_seq_one_letter_code
_entity_poly.pdbx_strand_id
1 'polypeptide(L)' 'MITHHLAARLNREMVIDAVQVRWQVEGFHRSFKQLTGSGKCQCRKAQAQRNHLTCCYLAWVSLR' A
#
# COMPACT_ATOMS: atom_id res chain seq x y z
N MET A 1 3.69 2.95 -18.31
CA MET A 1 4.53 3.39 -17.18
C MET A 1 5.46 4.45 -17.72
N ILE A 2 5.23 5.73 -17.43
CA ILE A 2 6.09 6.82 -17.91
C ILE A 2 7.19 6.99 -16.85
N THR A 3 8.38 6.43 -17.10
CA THR A 3 9.56 6.61 -16.25
C THR A 3 10.38 7.78 -16.77
N HIS A 4 10.75 8.71 -15.89
CA HIS A 4 11.63 9.84 -16.24
C HIS A 4 13.12 9.46 -16.38
N HIS A 5 13.44 8.15 -16.39
CA HIS A 5 14.77 7.67 -16.74
C HIS A 5 14.92 7.69 -18.26
N LEU A 6 15.90 8.46 -18.75
CA LEU A 6 16.31 8.55 -20.16
C LEU A 6 16.13 7.19 -20.86
N ALA A 7 15.22 7.15 -21.84
CA ALA A 7 14.76 5.94 -22.52
C ALA A 7 15.89 5.06 -23.11
N ALA A 8 17.12 5.60 -23.21
CA ALA A 8 18.32 4.91 -23.67
C ALA A 8 18.84 3.79 -22.74
N ARG A 9 18.39 3.68 -21.48
CA ARG A 9 18.84 2.62 -20.52
C ARG A 9 17.74 1.73 -19.96
N LEU A 10 16.50 1.84 -20.44
CA LEU A 10 15.40 1.02 -19.92
C LEU A 10 15.45 -0.38 -20.57
N ASN A 11 15.85 -1.41 -19.81
CA ASN A 11 15.79 -2.80 -20.26
C ASN A 11 14.54 -3.52 -19.69
N ARG A 12 14.20 -4.69 -20.24
CA ARG A 12 13.02 -5.47 -19.83
C ARG A 12 13.02 -5.78 -18.33
N GLU A 13 14.17 -6.16 -17.78
CA GLU A 13 14.32 -6.55 -16.37
C GLU A 13 13.98 -5.39 -15.44
N MET A 14 14.51 -4.20 -15.70
CA MET A 14 14.20 -2.99 -14.93
C MET A 14 12.70 -2.66 -14.94
N VAL A 15 12.01 -2.88 -16.07
CA VAL A 15 10.56 -2.67 -16.16
C VAL A 15 9.81 -3.70 -15.32
N ILE A 16 10.22 -4.97 -15.38
CA ILE A 16 9.62 -6.04 -14.58
C ILE A 16 9.80 -5.75 -13.09
N ASP A 17 11.00 -5.38 -12.65
CA ASP A 17 11.30 -5.08 -11.26
C ASP A 17 10.46 -3.90 -10.74
N ALA A 18 10.37 -2.82 -11.52
CA ALA A 18 9.53 -1.68 -11.17
C ALA A 18 8.05 -2.06 -11.03
N VAL A 19 7.54 -2.91 -11.92
CA VAL A 19 6.16 -3.41 -11.86
C VAL A 19 5.96 -4.32 -10.64
N GLN A 20 6.93 -5.18 -10.31
CA GLN A 20 6.86 -6.05 -9.12
C GLN A 20 6.77 -5.23 -7.83
N VAL A 21 7.56 -4.17 -7.68
CA VAL A 21 7.48 -3.26 -6.52
C VAL A 21 6.09 -2.65 -6.38
N ARG A 22 5.46 -2.26 -7.50
CA ARG A 22 4.08 -1.74 -7.47
C ARG A 22 3.09 -2.80 -6.95
N TRP A 23 3.21 -4.04 -7.38
CA TRP A 23 2.34 -5.13 -6.91
C TRP A 23 2.50 -5.42 -5.42
N GLN A 24 3.70 -5.26 -4.86
CA GLN A 24 3.93 -5.41 -3.42
C GLN A 24 3.09 -4.41 -2.60
N VAL A 25 2.94 -3.17 -3.07
CA VAL A 25 2.09 -2.15 -2.43
C VAL A 25 0.62 -2.55 -2.47
N GLU A 26 0.15 -3.11 -3.59
CA GLU A 26 -1.22 -3.61 -3.70
C GLU A 26 -1.48 -4.82 -2.79
N GLY A 27 -0.50 -5.73 -2.69
CA GLY A 27 -0.52 -6.87 -1.77
C GLY A 27 -0.57 -6.42 -0.30
N PHE A 28 0.25 -5.43 0.05
CA PHE A 28 0.20 -4.78 1.36
C PHE A 28 -1.20 -4.21 1.64
N HIS A 29 -1.74 -3.34 0.77
CA HIS A 29 -3.06 -2.74 1.00
C HIS A 29 -4.19 -3.77 1.09
N ARG A 30 -4.12 -4.87 0.33
CA ARG A 30 -5.10 -5.96 0.40
C ARG A 30 -5.04 -6.66 1.75
N SER A 31 -3.87 -7.10 2.18
CA SER A 31 -3.70 -7.77 3.48
C SER A 31 -4.06 -6.86 4.65
N PHE A 32 -3.61 -5.60 4.61
CA PHE A 32 -3.96 -4.58 5.60
C PHE A 32 -5.48 -4.41 5.76
N LYS A 33 -6.21 -4.19 4.66
CA LYS A 33 -7.67 -4.03 4.71
C LYS A 33 -8.40 -5.26 5.23
N GLN A 34 -7.96 -6.46 4.85
CA GLN A 34 -8.62 -7.71 5.25
C GLN A 34 -8.36 -8.07 6.71
N LEU A 35 -7.12 -7.95 7.17
CA LEU A 35 -6.73 -8.37 8.51
C LEU A 35 -7.16 -7.37 9.59
N THR A 36 -7.19 -6.07 9.27
CA THR A 36 -7.47 -5.03 10.27
C THR A 36 -8.85 -4.40 10.12
N GLY A 37 -9.57 -4.66 9.03
CA GLY A 37 -10.85 -3.99 8.74
C GLY A 37 -10.73 -2.49 8.47
N SER A 38 -9.56 -1.98 8.08
CA SER A 38 -9.30 -0.53 7.93
C SER A 38 -10.30 0.20 7.01
N GLY A 39 -10.87 -0.49 6.01
CA GLY A 39 -11.89 0.05 5.10
C GLY A 39 -13.33 0.00 5.60
N LYS A 40 -13.60 -0.53 6.80
CA LYS A 40 -14.96 -0.71 7.36
C LYS A 40 -15.35 0.36 8.38
N CYS A 41 -14.49 1.37 8.60
CA CYS A 41 -14.71 2.45 9.56
C CYS A 41 -16.00 3.23 9.25
N GLN A 42 -16.92 3.30 10.22
CA GLN A 42 -18.17 4.09 10.11
C GLN A 42 -18.09 5.46 10.82
N CYS A 43 -16.91 5.83 11.32
CA CYS A 43 -16.72 7.13 11.96
C CYS A 43 -16.96 8.27 10.98
N ARG A 44 -17.69 9.31 11.42
CA ARG A 44 -18.01 10.49 10.60
C ARG A 44 -17.04 11.66 10.81
N LYS A 45 -16.27 11.65 11.89
CA LYS A 45 -15.27 12.68 12.20
C LYS A 45 -13.92 12.29 11.60
N ALA A 46 -13.27 13.22 10.89
CA ALA A 46 -11.97 12.99 10.27
C ALA A 46 -10.89 12.57 11.28
N GLN A 47 -10.91 13.12 12.50
CA GLN A 47 -9.97 12.72 13.55
C GLN A 47 -10.17 11.25 13.98
N ALA A 48 -11.41 10.81 14.13
CA ALA A 48 -11.71 9.43 14.50
C ALA A 48 -11.31 8.45 13.38
N GLN A 49 -11.51 8.83 12.12
CA GLN A 49 -11.03 8.05 10.97
C GLN A 49 -9.50 7.91 10.96
N ARG A 50 -8.77 9.01 11.21
CA ARG A 50 -7.30 8.97 11.32
C ARG A 50 -6.84 8.08 12.47
N ASN A 51 -7.41 8.24 13.66
CA ASN A 51 -7.08 7.41 14.82
C ASN A 51 -7.35 5.92 14.54
N HIS A 52 -8.48 5.59 13.93
CA HIS A 52 -8.80 4.22 13.52
C HIS A 52 -7.75 3.65 12.57
N LEU A 53 -7.33 4.42 11.56
CA LEU A 53 -6.27 4.00 10.64
C LEU A 53 -4.94 3.76 11.38
N THR A 54 -4.55 4.63 12.32
CA THR A 54 -3.35 4.43 13.15
C THR A 54 -3.42 3.13 13.94
N CYS A 55 -4.56 2.84 14.60
CA CYS A 55 -4.75 1.58 15.31
C CYS A 55 -4.66 0.37 14.37
N CYS A 56 -5.24 0.45 13.17
CA CYS A 56 -5.09 -0.60 12.16
C CYS A 56 -3.62 -0.82 11.77
N TYR A 57 -2.84 0.24 11.56
CA TYR A 57 -1.41 0.11 11.24
C TYR A 57 -0.64 -0.58 12.37
N LEU A 58 -0.86 -0.16 13.62
CA LEU A 58 -0.23 -0.79 14.78
C LEU A 58 -0.60 -2.27 14.89
N ALA A 59 -1.89 -2.61 14.72
CA ALA A 59 -2.35 -4.00 14.74
C ALA A 59 -1.73 -4.85 13.63
N TRP A 60 -1.62 -4.32 12.41
CA TRP A 60 -1.02 -5.05 11.29
C TRP A 60 0.47 -5.34 11.50
N VAL A 61 1.22 -4.38 12.05
CA VAL A 61 2.64 -4.58 12.38
C VAL A 61 2.79 -5.66 13.47
N SER A 62 1.90 -5.71 14.45
CA SER A 62 1.92 -6.74 15.51
C SER A 62 1.47 -8.14 15.05
N LEU A 63 0.79 -8.25 13.89
CA LEU A 63 0.38 -9.53 13.29
C LEU A 63 1.45 -10.13 12.37
N ARG A 64 2.52 -9.38 12.11
CA ARG A 64 3.64 -9.77 11.25
C ARG A 64 4.79 -10.30 12.08
#